data_AF-A0A948PYG9-F1
#
_entry.id   AF-A0A948PYG9-F1
#
_cell.length_a   1.000
_cell.length_b   1.000
_cell.length_c   1.000
_cell.angle_alpha   90.00
_cell.angle_beta   90.00
_cell.angle_gamma   90.00
#
_symmetry.space_group_name_H-M   'P 1'
#
loop_
_entity.id
_entity.type
_entity.pdbx_description
1 polymer ?
#
loop_
_entity_poly.entity_id
_entity_poly.type
_entity_poly.pdbx_seq_one_letter_code
_entity_poly.pdbx_strand_id
1 'polypeptide(L)'
;MEDQRDADKPNEEQKRIAKEIEAVFERFYKERSAYSKGHFHKNEFFLRNDYALVILKNERDIFMSFSERTPPSYAALFTLLLDGIHGTNLFICEDYITDDTGSMLCDEEDGSSTAAMIWDQKEAYYGMLREKVKKVLIRKLREEEGPRDNPD
;
A
#
# COMPACT_ATOMS: atom_id res chain seq x y z
N MET A 1 33.97 3.20 9.78
CA MET A 1 32.74 2.48 10.16
C MET A 1 31.61 3.48 10.02
N GLU A 2 31.17 3.71 8.80
CA GLU A 2 30.08 4.63 8.47
C GLU A 2 28.91 3.83 7.88
N ASP A 3 27.71 4.24 8.28
CA ASP A 3 26.41 4.08 7.62
C ASP A 3 25.79 2.70 7.36
N GLN A 4 25.47 2.00 8.45
CA GLN A 4 24.34 1.05 8.46
C GLN A 4 23.07 1.61 9.13
N ARG A 5 23.06 2.87 9.57
CA ARG A 5 21.91 3.46 10.31
C ARG A 5 20.91 4.24 9.45
N ASP A 6 21.23 4.53 8.19
CA ASP A 6 20.33 5.28 7.30
C ASP A 6 19.57 4.41 6.28
N ALA A 7 19.85 3.10 6.21
CA ALA A 7 19.14 2.18 5.32
C ALA A 7 17.65 1.94 5.71
N ASP A 8 17.28 2.24 6.95
CA ASP A 8 15.93 1.99 7.49
C ASP A 8 14.98 3.20 7.42
N LYS A 9 15.48 4.38 7.00
CA LYS A 9 14.66 5.60 6.94
C LYS A 9 14.15 5.86 5.52
N PRO A 10 12.88 6.26 5.37
CA PRO A 10 12.34 6.62 4.08
C PRO A 10 13.06 7.84 3.50
N ASN A 11 13.40 7.76 2.22
CA ASN A 11 13.96 8.87 1.47
C ASN A 11 12.87 9.92 1.16
N GLU A 12 13.26 11.10 0.66
CA GLU A 12 12.31 12.18 0.39
C GLU A 12 11.29 11.84 -0.70
N GLU A 13 11.67 11.04 -1.69
CA GLU A 13 10.79 10.61 -2.76
C GLU A 13 9.71 9.65 -2.25
N GLN A 14 10.07 8.70 -1.39
CA GLN A 14 9.13 7.82 -0.71
C GLN A 14 8.16 8.60 0.17
N LYS A 15 8.64 9.63 0.88
CA LYS A 15 7.76 10.50 1.68
C LYS A 15 6.81 11.31 0.79
N ARG A 16 7.26 11.79 -0.37
CA ARG A 16 6.41 12.46 -1.36
C ARG A 16 5.30 11.51 -1.84
N ILE A 17 5.68 10.32 -2.31
CA ILE A 17 4.73 9.32 -2.82
C ILE A 17 3.75 8.89 -1.71
N ALA A 18 4.24 8.63 -0.49
CA ALA A 18 3.40 8.29 0.65
C ALA A 18 2.35 9.36 0.94
N LYS A 19 2.72 10.66 0.90
CA LYS A 19 1.77 11.77 1.06
C LYS A 19 0.74 11.83 -0.07
N GLU A 20 1.12 11.52 -1.30
CA GLU A 20 0.20 11.47 -2.43
C GLU A 20 -0.77 10.29 -2.32
N ILE A 21 -0.29 9.12 -1.88
CA ILE A 21 -1.13 7.99 -1.52
C ILE A 21 -2.13 8.42 -0.44
N GLU A 22 -1.67 8.98 0.67
CA GLU A 22 -2.55 9.49 1.73
C GLU A 22 -3.59 10.47 1.19
N ALA A 23 -3.18 11.43 0.36
CA ALA A 23 -4.09 12.42 -0.23
C ALA A 23 -5.16 11.79 -1.14
N VAL A 24 -4.84 10.70 -1.85
CA VAL A 24 -5.84 9.92 -2.61
C VAL A 24 -6.92 9.43 -1.66
N PHE A 25 -6.55 8.77 -0.56
CA PHE A 25 -7.51 8.23 0.40
C PHE A 25 -8.25 9.33 1.18
N GLU A 26 -7.57 10.37 1.66
CA GLU A 26 -8.19 11.48 2.41
C GLU A 26 -9.33 12.14 1.65
N ARG A 27 -9.17 12.34 0.33
CA ARG A 27 -10.21 12.96 -0.51
C ARG A 27 -11.54 12.21 -0.46
N PHE A 28 -11.54 10.90 -0.22
CA PHE A 28 -12.76 10.08 -0.14
C PHE A 28 -13.33 9.95 1.27
N TYR A 29 -12.50 10.11 2.31
CA TYR A 29 -12.91 9.93 3.70
C TYR A 29 -13.01 11.25 4.48
N LYS A 30 -12.97 12.42 3.82
CA LYS A 30 -13.04 13.77 4.45
C LYS A 30 -14.17 13.96 5.46
N GLU A 31 -15.25 13.18 5.37
CA GLU A 31 -16.41 13.24 6.28
C GLU A 31 -16.66 11.95 7.07
N ARG A 32 -15.82 10.92 6.91
CA ARG A 32 -15.98 9.62 7.58
C ARG A 32 -14.84 9.37 8.56
N SER A 33 -15.15 8.82 9.73
CA SER A 33 -14.19 8.43 10.78
C SER A 33 -13.25 7.28 10.39
N ALA A 34 -13.39 6.72 9.18
CA ALA A 34 -12.71 5.51 8.73
C ALA A 34 -11.34 5.75 8.05
N TYR A 35 -10.83 6.99 8.03
CA TYR A 35 -9.51 7.26 7.46
C TYR A 35 -8.41 6.73 8.39
N SER A 36 -7.70 5.70 7.94
CA SER A 36 -6.44 5.27 8.56
C SER A 36 -5.27 6.02 7.92
N LYS A 37 -4.47 6.68 8.75
CA LYS A 37 -3.21 7.30 8.31
C LYS A 37 -2.19 6.21 8.00
N GLY A 38 -1.32 6.47 7.04
CA GLY A 38 -0.27 5.53 6.71
C GLY A 38 0.86 5.51 7.74
N HIS A 39 1.61 4.42 7.76
CA HIS A 39 2.72 4.19 8.69
C HIS A 39 3.94 3.66 7.96
N PHE A 40 5.12 4.13 8.36
CA PHE A 40 6.40 3.58 7.90
C PHE A 40 6.90 2.48 8.84
N HIS A 41 7.40 1.40 8.26
CA HIS A 41 8.12 0.33 8.96
C HIS A 41 9.27 -0.20 8.09
N LYS A 42 10.51 -0.14 8.58
CA LYS A 42 11.73 -0.59 7.86
C LYS A 42 11.77 -0.16 6.39
N ASN A 43 11.63 1.14 6.15
CA ASN A 43 11.65 1.77 4.83
C ASN A 43 10.48 1.43 3.87
N GLU A 44 9.45 0.74 4.34
CA GLU A 44 8.21 0.53 3.59
C GLU A 44 7.10 1.38 4.21
N PHE A 45 6.22 1.89 3.35
CA PHE A 45 5.04 2.61 3.80
C PHE A 45 3.80 1.75 3.61
N PHE A 46 2.94 1.72 4.62
CA PHE A 46 1.74 0.91 4.67
C PHE A 46 0.54 1.81 4.95
N LEU A 47 -0.49 1.71 4.11
CA LEU A 47 -1.80 2.31 4.35
C LEU A 47 -2.85 1.23 4.20
N ARG A 48 -3.74 1.11 5.19
CA ARG A 48 -4.82 0.12 5.18
C ARG A 48 -6.12 0.77 5.62
N ASN A 49 -7.19 0.52 4.88
CA ASN A 49 -8.55 0.81 5.34
C ASN A 49 -9.47 -0.39 5.09
N ASP A 50 -10.78 -0.19 5.20
CA ASP A 50 -11.78 -1.25 5.04
C ASP A 50 -11.82 -1.83 3.61
N TYR A 51 -11.29 -1.12 2.62
CA TYR A 51 -11.42 -1.45 1.20
C TYR A 51 -10.09 -1.88 0.56
N ALA A 52 -8.96 -1.39 1.06
CA ALA A 52 -7.69 -1.58 0.40
C ALA A 52 -6.53 -1.63 1.40
N LEU A 53 -5.52 -2.40 1.00
CA LEU A 53 -4.19 -2.41 1.55
C LEU A 53 -3.22 -1.89 0.48
N VAL A 54 -2.48 -0.84 0.80
CA VAL A 54 -1.45 -0.25 -0.06
C VAL A 54 -0.11 -0.32 0.64
N ILE A 55 0.91 -0.82 -0.07
CA ILE A 55 2.29 -0.88 0.40
C ILE A 55 3.20 -0.23 -0.64
N LEU A 56 3.97 0.77 -0.23
CA LEU A 56 5.04 1.35 -1.04
C LEU A 56 6.38 0.73 -0.64
N LYS A 57 7.07 0.13 -1.62
CA LYS A 57 8.38 -0.52 -1.49
C LYS A 57 9.36 0.01 -2.53
N ASN A 58 10.65 -0.30 -2.36
CA ASN A 58 11.71 -0.04 -3.35
C ASN A 58 11.66 1.38 -3.93
N GLU A 59 11.42 2.36 -3.07
CA GLU A 59 11.23 3.78 -3.40
C GLU A 59 9.97 4.15 -4.20
N ARG A 60 9.50 3.31 -5.13
CA ARG A 60 8.52 3.69 -6.17
C ARG A 60 7.48 2.61 -6.50
N ASP A 61 7.58 1.43 -5.91
CA ASP A 61 6.68 0.30 -6.20
C ASP A 61 5.47 0.34 -5.26
N ILE A 62 4.30 0.66 -5.81
CA ILE A 62 3.02 0.64 -5.10
C ILE A 62 2.37 -0.72 -5.32
N PHE A 63 2.20 -1.47 -4.25
CA PHE A 63 1.42 -2.69 -4.21
C PHE A 63 0.05 -2.40 -3.63
N MET A 64 -1.00 -2.78 -4.33
CA MET A 64 -2.37 -2.61 -3.87
C MET A 64 -3.11 -3.94 -3.91
N SER A 65 -3.77 -4.29 -2.82
CA SER A 65 -4.72 -5.41 -2.72
C SER A 65 -6.03 -4.87 -2.17
N PHE A 66 -7.16 -5.38 -2.67
CA PHE A 66 -8.48 -4.99 -2.18
C PHE A 66 -9.02 -6.03 -1.18
N SER A 67 -9.89 -5.58 -0.29
CA SER A 67 -10.79 -6.50 0.40
C SER A 67 -11.69 -7.18 -0.62
N GLU A 68 -12.00 -8.46 -0.44
CA GLU A 68 -13.00 -9.18 -1.25
C GLU A 68 -14.39 -8.50 -1.24
N ARG A 69 -14.65 -7.64 -0.24
CA ARG A 69 -15.90 -6.87 -0.11
C ARG A 69 -15.85 -5.53 -0.82
N THR A 70 -14.72 -5.16 -1.42
CA THR A 70 -14.57 -3.87 -2.09
C THR A 70 -15.42 -3.82 -3.35
N PRO A 71 -16.32 -2.82 -3.47
CA PRO A 71 -17.10 -2.67 -4.69
C PRO A 71 -16.19 -2.48 -5.92
N PRO A 72 -16.47 -3.12 -7.06
CA PRO A 72 -15.65 -2.98 -8.27
C PRO A 72 -15.43 -1.53 -8.72
N SER A 73 -16.42 -0.67 -8.50
CA SER A 73 -16.31 0.77 -8.79
C SER A 73 -15.28 1.47 -7.92
N TYR A 74 -15.14 1.09 -6.65
CA TYR A 74 -14.14 1.62 -5.73
C TYR A 74 -12.75 1.09 -6.11
N ALA A 75 -12.64 -0.20 -6.42
CA ALA A 75 -11.39 -0.81 -6.87
C ALA A 75 -10.85 -0.13 -8.14
N ALA A 76 -11.70 0.09 -9.14
CA ALA A 76 -11.34 0.80 -10.36
C ALA A 76 -10.91 2.25 -10.08
N LEU A 77 -11.62 2.96 -9.21
CA LEU A 77 -11.32 4.34 -8.86
C LEU A 77 -9.97 4.48 -8.15
N PHE A 78 -9.71 3.68 -7.11
CA PHE A 78 -8.42 3.71 -6.40
C PHE A 78 -7.27 3.34 -7.34
N THR A 79 -7.46 2.36 -8.21
CA THR A 79 -6.47 1.99 -9.24
C THR A 79 -6.12 3.18 -10.13
N LEU A 80 -7.11 3.87 -10.69
CA LEU A 80 -6.89 5.02 -11.57
C LEU A 80 -6.16 6.17 -10.87
N LEU A 81 -6.45 6.41 -9.59
CA LEU A 81 -5.87 7.52 -8.85
C LEU A 81 -4.43 7.24 -8.40
N LEU A 82 -4.13 6.02 -7.96
CA LEU A 82 -2.77 5.62 -7.62
C LEU A 82 -1.89 5.51 -8.86
N ASP A 83 -2.45 5.05 -9.98
CA ASP A 83 -1.78 5.06 -11.29
C ASP A 83 -1.41 6.48 -11.75
N GLY A 84 -2.16 7.49 -11.33
CA GLY A 84 -1.85 8.89 -11.57
C GLY A 84 -0.67 9.46 -10.78
N ILE A 85 -0.10 8.70 -9.83
CA ILE A 85 1.06 9.16 -9.04
C ILE A 85 2.33 9.03 -9.88
N HIS A 86 2.86 10.18 -10.30
CA HIS A 86 4.01 10.24 -11.18
C HIS A 86 5.25 9.54 -10.61
N GLY A 87 5.95 8.82 -11.50
CA GLY A 87 7.21 8.16 -11.20
C GLY A 87 7.09 6.81 -10.48
N THR A 88 5.86 6.28 -10.33
CA THR A 88 5.60 5.04 -9.59
C THR A 88 5.27 3.87 -10.52
N ASN A 89 5.54 2.66 -10.04
CA ASN A 89 5.00 1.43 -10.60
C ASN A 89 3.79 1.01 -9.77
N LEU A 90 2.73 0.54 -10.42
CA LEU A 90 1.54 0.03 -9.73
C LEU A 90 1.36 -1.46 -9.98
N PHE A 91 1.24 -2.21 -8.88
CA PHE A 91 1.03 -3.65 -8.85
C PHE A 91 -0.31 -3.95 -8.18
N ILE A 92 -1.26 -4.47 -8.94
CA ILE A 92 -2.54 -4.94 -8.40
C ILE A 92 -2.37 -6.39 -7.99
N CYS A 93 -2.61 -6.67 -6.73
CA CYS A 93 -2.44 -7.97 -6.10
C CYS A 93 -3.79 -8.67 -5.93
N GLU A 94 -3.76 -9.97 -5.65
CA GLU A 94 -4.96 -10.73 -5.30
C GLU A 94 -5.66 -10.11 -4.09
N ASP A 95 -6.99 -10.14 -4.12
CA ASP A 95 -7.82 -9.60 -3.05
C ASP A 95 -7.60 -10.40 -1.76
N TYR A 96 -7.59 -9.72 -0.61
CA TYR A 96 -7.49 -10.37 0.68
C TYR A 96 -8.88 -10.69 1.26
N ILE A 97 -8.94 -11.84 1.92
CA ILE A 97 -10.15 -12.34 2.59
C ILE A 97 -10.41 -11.54 3.87
N THR A 98 -11.69 -11.33 4.16
CA THR A 98 -12.17 -10.65 5.37
C THR A 98 -13.01 -11.58 6.25
N ASP A 99 -13.13 -11.26 7.53
CA ASP A 99 -14.10 -11.92 8.40
C ASP A 99 -15.54 -11.47 8.09
N ASP A 100 -16.50 -12.03 8.83
CA ASP A 100 -17.93 -11.71 8.68
C ASP A 100 -18.26 -10.21 8.86
N THR A 101 -17.42 -9.49 9.62
CA THR A 101 -17.54 -8.05 9.90
C THR A 101 -16.86 -7.18 8.83
N GLY A 102 -16.14 -7.78 7.88
CA GLY A 102 -15.36 -7.07 6.87
C GLY A 102 -13.96 -6.66 7.33
N SER A 103 -13.51 -7.15 8.49
CA SER A 103 -12.16 -6.90 8.97
C SER A 103 -11.16 -7.84 8.30
N MET A 104 -9.95 -7.35 8.04
CA MET A 104 -8.86 -8.18 7.52
C MET A 104 -8.55 -9.33 8.49
N LEU A 105 -8.50 -10.56 7.97
CA LEU A 105 -8.07 -11.72 8.73
C LEU A 105 -6.56 -11.64 8.96
N CYS A 106 -6.16 -11.51 10.23
CA CYS A 106 -4.76 -11.41 10.61
C CYS A 106 -4.09 -12.75 10.89
N ASP A 107 -4.88 -13.77 11.23
CA ASP A 107 -4.44 -15.14 11.38
C ASP A 107 -5.46 -16.05 10.67
N GLU A 108 -4.99 -16.73 9.62
CA GLU A 108 -5.83 -17.63 8.82
C GLU A 108 -6.03 -18.99 9.51
N GLU A 109 -5.18 -19.35 10.50
CA GLU A 109 -5.28 -20.66 11.17
C GLU A 109 -6.40 -20.69 12.22
N ASP A 110 -6.66 -19.58 12.92
CA ASP A 110 -7.61 -19.54 14.05
C ASP A 110 -8.79 -18.55 13.90
N GLY A 111 -8.90 -17.83 12.76
CA GLY A 111 -10.03 -16.93 12.50
C GLY A 111 -10.16 -15.77 13.50
N SER A 112 -9.12 -15.49 14.28
CA SER A 112 -9.13 -14.47 15.32
C SER A 112 -8.85 -13.08 14.74
N SER A 113 -9.93 -12.35 14.48
CA SER A 113 -9.92 -10.92 14.20
C SER A 113 -9.66 -10.13 15.47
N THR A 114 -8.39 -9.88 15.81
CA THR A 114 -8.09 -8.87 16.83
C THR A 114 -6.82 -8.10 16.50
N ALA A 115 -7.01 -6.97 15.81
CA ALA A 115 -5.99 -5.97 15.53
C ALA A 115 -5.26 -5.45 16.79
N ALA A 116 -5.84 -5.66 17.99
CA ALA A 116 -5.26 -5.24 19.27
C ALA A 116 -4.09 -6.13 19.76
N MET A 117 -4.11 -7.45 19.50
CA MET A 117 -3.05 -8.36 19.97
C MET A 117 -1.75 -8.25 19.16
N ILE A 118 -1.84 -7.77 17.92
CA ILE A 118 -0.75 -7.83 16.95
C ILE A 118 0.11 -6.54 16.96
N TRP A 119 -0.36 -5.45 17.57
CA TRP A 119 0.44 -4.23 17.70
C TRP A 119 1.68 -4.40 18.60
N ASP A 120 1.62 -5.29 19.59
CA ASP A 120 2.78 -5.67 20.43
C ASP A 120 3.82 -6.48 19.64
N GLN A 121 3.47 -6.96 18.45
CA GLN A 121 4.34 -7.69 17.53
C GLN A 121 4.37 -7.01 16.15
N LYS A 122 4.81 -5.74 16.11
CA LYS A 122 4.91 -4.95 14.86
C LYS A 122 5.54 -5.70 13.69
N GLU A 123 6.59 -6.48 13.92
CA GLU A 123 7.23 -7.27 12.85
C GLU A 123 6.31 -8.33 12.25
N ALA A 124 5.56 -9.06 13.09
CA ALA A 124 4.58 -10.04 12.64
C ALA A 124 3.46 -9.35 11.85
N TYR A 125 2.97 -8.20 12.35
CA TYR A 125 1.95 -7.40 11.67
C TYR A 125 2.35 -7.00 10.25
N TYR A 126 3.49 -6.31 10.11
CA TYR A 126 3.94 -5.82 8.82
C TYR A 126 4.39 -6.98 7.92
N GLY A 127 4.92 -8.06 8.49
CA GLY A 127 5.19 -9.31 7.76
C GLY A 127 3.93 -9.86 7.10
N MET A 128 2.85 -10.01 7.86
CA MET A 128 1.55 -10.47 7.36
C MET A 128 0.99 -9.55 6.26
N LEU A 129 1.05 -8.22 6.43
CA LEU A 129 0.61 -7.29 5.38
C LEU A 129 1.38 -7.49 4.07
N ARG A 130 2.69 -7.78 4.14
CA ARG A 130 3.49 -8.08 2.94
C ARG A 130 3.00 -9.35 2.26
N GLU A 131 2.70 -10.41 3.00
CA GLU A 131 2.17 -11.67 2.44
C GLU A 131 0.91 -11.42 1.60
N LYS A 132 -0.01 -10.60 2.11
CA LYS A 132 -1.28 -10.28 1.43
C LYS A 132 -1.09 -9.58 0.08
N VAL A 133 0.02 -8.88 -0.14
CA VAL A 133 0.31 -8.22 -1.43
C VAL A 133 1.36 -8.97 -2.28
N LYS A 134 1.73 -10.21 -1.93
CA LYS A 134 2.77 -10.94 -2.70
C LYS A 134 2.31 -11.42 -4.07
N LYS A 135 1.03 -11.77 -4.21
CA LYS A 135 0.52 -12.38 -5.44
C LYS A 135 0.00 -11.30 -6.38
N VAL A 136 0.88 -10.82 -7.26
CA VAL A 136 0.57 -9.79 -8.26
C VAL A 136 -0.23 -10.37 -9.43
N LEU A 137 -1.36 -9.75 -9.75
CA LEU A 137 -2.23 -10.08 -10.89
C LEU A 137 -1.98 -9.16 -12.09
N ILE A 138 -1.83 -7.85 -11.85
CA ILE A 138 -1.65 -6.84 -12.91
C ILE A 138 -0.44 -5.98 -12.55
N ARG A 139 0.36 -5.66 -13.58
CA ARG A 139 1.52 -4.78 -13.46
C ARG A 139 1.38 -3.62 -14.41
N LYS A 140 1.52 -2.41 -13.89
CA LYS A 140 1.68 -1.21 -14.69
C LYS A 140 2.96 -0.51 -14.27
N LEU A 141 3.89 -0.39 -15.22
CA LEU A 141 5.18 0.21 -15.00
C LEU A 141 5.11 1.70 -15.32
N ARG A 142 5.93 2.49 -14.63
CA ARG A 142 6.16 3.90 -14.97
C ARG A 142 6.55 4.02 -16.44
N GLU A 143 6.08 5.07 -17.09
CA GLU A 143 6.66 5.48 -18.37
C GLU A 143 8.09 5.99 -18.09
N GLU A 144 9.10 5.34 -18.67
CA GLU A 144 10.44 5.92 -18.70
C GLU A 144 10.40 7.11 -19.66
N GLU A 145 10.93 8.27 -19.27
CA GLU A 145 11.24 9.32 -20.25
C GLU A 145 12.15 8.65 -21.29
N GLY A 146 11.60 8.39 -22.48
CA GLY A 146 12.35 7.83 -23.59
C GLY A 146 13.55 8.73 -23.91
N PRO A 147 14.60 8.19 -24.55
CA PRO A 147 15.74 9.00 -24.95
C PRO A 147 15.23 10.23 -25.71
N ARG A 148 15.62 11.43 -25.22
CA ARG A 148 15.45 12.66 -25.97
C ARG A 148 16.37 12.51 -27.18
N ASP A 149 15.79 12.10 -28.30
CA ASP A 149 16.45 12.22 -29.59
C ASP A 149 16.80 13.70 -29.76
N ASN A 150 18.06 14.06 -29.48
CA ASN A 150 18.62 15.32 -29.90
C ASN A 150 18.72 15.26 -31.43
N PRO A 151 18.00 16.10 -32.18
CA PRO A 151 18.31 16.27 -33.58
C PRO A 151 19.59 17.11 -33.64
N ASP A 152 20.68 16.49 -34.07
CA ASP A 152 21.85 17.19 -34.62
C ASP A 152 21.46 17.98 -35.89
#